data_AF-A0A9C7RJG9-F1
#
_entry.id   AF-A0A9C7RJG9-F1
#
_cell.length_a   1.000
_cell.length_b   1.000
_cell.length_c   1.000
_cell.angle_alpha   90.00
_cell.angle_beta   90.00
_cell.angle_gamma   90.00
#
_symmetry.space_group_name_H-M   'P 1'
#
loop_
_entity.id
_entity.type
_entity.pdbx_description
1 polymer ?
#
loop_
_entity_poly.entity_id
_entity_poly.type
_entity_poly.pdbx_seq_one_letter_code
_entity_poly.pdbx_strand_id
1 'polypeptide(L)'
;MKTKQIQHFTNIIGFRKWLIESPSKINKITGLEIQHKKWGQGIIVESIPNKDGRADILLIKFDGNDIPKKLSIGSLKPSFITYIDIPGNLVSEIETFLEDKKEQQHQERVQKTLKANEELIGRMKREQEARQKRAEQVKDNHKEFLKEKGISYEGVDKNPGKKIRITHCWRCKRHLDSRGFFICKTCGWIICDCGACGCGYDGGRRGKAY
;
A
#
# COMPACT_ATOMS: atom_id res chain seq x y z
N MET A 1 -35.57 -20.43 25.94
CA MET A 1 -34.58 -19.54 25.30
C MET A 1 -35.05 -19.26 23.89
N LYS A 2 -35.13 -18.00 23.45
CA LYS A 2 -35.56 -17.69 22.07
C LYS A 2 -34.41 -18.01 21.11
N THR A 3 -34.54 -19.05 20.30
CA THR A 3 -33.65 -19.30 19.15
C THR A 3 -33.86 -18.19 18.12
N LYS A 4 -32.79 -17.54 17.69
CA LYS A 4 -32.82 -16.62 16.55
C LYS A 4 -32.56 -17.46 15.31
N GLN A 5 -33.58 -17.70 14.49
CA GLN A 5 -33.37 -18.33 13.19
C GLN A 5 -32.54 -17.39 12.32
N ILE A 6 -31.36 -17.83 11.93
CA ILE A 6 -30.48 -17.09 11.03
C ILE A 6 -30.72 -17.59 9.61
N GLN A 7 -31.46 -16.81 8.81
CA GLN A 7 -31.74 -17.12 7.40
C GLN A 7 -30.80 -16.39 6.42
N HIS A 8 -29.80 -15.65 6.90
CA HIS A 8 -28.99 -14.78 6.06
C HIS A 8 -27.65 -15.39 5.62
N PHE A 9 -27.42 -15.38 4.29
CA PHE A 9 -26.20 -15.84 3.62
C PHE A 9 -24.90 -15.30 4.24
N THR A 10 -24.90 -14.06 4.72
CA THR A 10 -23.76 -13.40 5.38
C THR A 10 -23.30 -14.15 6.64
N ASN A 11 -24.22 -14.84 7.31
CA ASN A 11 -23.95 -15.47 8.59
C ASN A 11 -23.33 -16.86 8.41
N ILE A 12 -23.61 -17.57 7.31
CA ILE A 12 -22.93 -18.83 6.97
C ILE A 12 -21.45 -18.58 6.64
N ILE A 13 -21.14 -17.50 5.91
CA ILE A 13 -19.75 -17.11 5.61
C ILE A 13 -19.02 -16.73 6.89
N GLY A 14 -19.64 -15.91 7.74
CA GLY A 14 -19.12 -15.52 9.04
C GLY A 14 -18.85 -16.71 9.96
N PHE A 15 -19.83 -17.60 10.10
CA PHE A 15 -19.73 -18.83 10.90
C PHE A 15 -18.62 -19.76 10.41
N ARG A 16 -18.55 -19.99 9.09
CA ARG A 16 -17.47 -20.79 8.50
C ARG A 16 -16.10 -20.17 8.78
N LYS A 17 -15.95 -18.85 8.61
CA LYS A 17 -14.70 -18.14 8.89
C LYS A 17 -14.31 -18.26 10.38
N TRP A 18 -15.28 -18.06 11.27
CA TRP A 18 -15.11 -18.23 12.71
C TRP A 18 -14.61 -19.63 13.07
N LEU A 19 -15.22 -20.68 12.51
CA LEU A 19 -14.78 -22.07 12.74
C LEU A 19 -13.35 -22.34 12.25
N ILE A 20 -12.99 -21.86 11.06
CA ILE A 20 -11.65 -22.06 10.48
C ILE A 20 -10.58 -21.36 11.32
N GLU A 21 -10.86 -20.14 11.78
CA GLU A 21 -9.88 -19.32 12.51
C GLU A 21 -9.92 -19.53 14.03
N SER A 22 -10.88 -20.31 14.54
CA SER A 22 -11.02 -20.65 15.97
C SER A 22 -11.21 -22.17 16.17
N PRO A 23 -10.22 -23.01 15.80
CA PRO A 23 -10.36 -24.47 15.88
C PRO A 23 -10.65 -24.99 17.30
N SER A 24 -10.20 -24.28 18.33
CA SER A 24 -10.52 -24.61 19.73
C SER A 24 -12.02 -24.51 20.08
N LYS A 25 -12.81 -23.82 19.25
CA LYS A 25 -14.24 -23.60 19.46
C LYS A 25 -15.13 -24.61 18.72
N ILE A 26 -14.54 -25.54 17.96
CA ILE A 26 -15.30 -26.49 17.14
C ILE A 26 -16.21 -27.41 17.96
N ASN A 27 -15.83 -27.78 19.18
CA ASN A 27 -16.69 -28.60 20.04
C ASN A 27 -17.99 -27.89 20.43
N LYS A 28 -18.07 -26.56 20.30
CA LYS A 28 -19.28 -25.78 20.58
C LYS A 28 -20.38 -25.94 19.54
N ILE A 29 -20.09 -26.56 18.39
CA ILE A 29 -21.06 -26.71 17.29
C ILE A 29 -21.70 -28.10 17.21
N THR A 30 -21.35 -29.01 18.13
CA THR A 30 -22.07 -30.28 18.26
C THR A 30 -23.51 -30.02 18.68
N GLY A 31 -24.45 -30.70 18.03
CA GLY A 31 -25.89 -30.54 18.24
C GLY A 31 -26.55 -29.44 17.42
N LEU A 32 -25.80 -28.67 16.63
CA LEU A 32 -26.41 -27.68 15.74
C LEU A 32 -27.14 -28.34 14.58
N GLU A 33 -28.34 -27.84 14.30
CA GLU A 33 -29.13 -28.25 13.14
C GLU A 33 -28.65 -27.53 11.87
N ILE A 34 -28.65 -28.25 10.76
CA ILE A 34 -28.21 -27.77 9.46
C ILE A 34 -29.16 -28.23 8.36
N GLN A 35 -29.46 -27.35 7.41
CA GLN A 35 -30.19 -27.70 6.19
C GLN A 35 -29.22 -27.74 5.02
N HIS A 36 -29.06 -28.93 4.42
CA HIS A 36 -28.26 -29.13 3.23
C HIS A 36 -29.17 -29.25 1.99
N LYS A 37 -28.84 -28.53 0.92
CA LYS A 37 -29.64 -28.47 -0.32
C LYS A 37 -29.95 -29.85 -0.93
N LYS A 38 -29.00 -30.78 -0.85
CA LYS A 38 -29.14 -32.15 -1.41
C LYS A 38 -29.63 -33.19 -0.40
N TRP A 39 -29.35 -33.01 0.88
CA TRP A 39 -29.50 -34.08 1.89
C TRP A 39 -30.58 -33.78 2.93
N GLY A 40 -31.23 -32.63 2.85
CA GLY A 40 -32.27 -32.24 3.79
C GLY A 40 -31.71 -31.73 5.11
N GLN A 41 -32.49 -31.87 6.17
CA GLN A 41 -32.14 -31.49 7.53
C GLN A 41 -31.18 -32.51 8.14
N GLY A 42 -30.26 -32.04 8.96
CA GLY A 42 -29.35 -32.88 9.72
C GLY A 42 -28.80 -32.20 10.96
N ILE A 43 -28.10 -32.96 11.78
CA ILE A 43 -27.52 -32.50 13.05
C ILE A 43 -26.02 -32.84 13.05
N ILE A 44 -25.20 -31.88 13.47
CA ILE A 44 -23.77 -32.08 13.67
C ILE A 44 -23.57 -32.97 14.91
N VAL A 45 -23.08 -34.19 14.73
CA VAL A 45 -22.91 -35.15 15.83
C VAL A 45 -21.52 -35.10 16.46
N GLU A 46 -20.51 -34.78 15.66
CA GLU A 46 -19.13 -34.77 16.11
C GLU A 46 -18.28 -33.88 15.19
N SER A 47 -17.26 -33.26 15.76
CA SER A 47 -16.20 -32.58 15.02
C SER A 47 -14.86 -33.27 15.25
N ILE A 48 -14.21 -33.67 14.17
CA ILE A 48 -12.92 -34.34 14.20
C ILE A 48 -11.86 -33.30 13.81
N PRO A 49 -11.02 -32.84 14.76
CA PRO A 49 -9.94 -31.91 14.46
C PRO A 49 -8.92 -32.61 13.56
N ASN A 50 -8.47 -31.92 12.51
CA ASN A 50 -7.48 -32.49 11.62
C ASN A 50 -6.07 -32.10 12.07
N LYS A 51 -5.24 -33.09 12.40
CA LYS A 51 -3.86 -32.87 12.87
C LYS A 51 -2.90 -32.47 11.74
N ASP A 52 -3.27 -32.69 10.49
CA ASP A 52 -2.40 -32.46 9.32
C ASP A 52 -2.53 -31.03 8.75
N GLY A 53 -3.12 -30.10 9.50
CA GLY A 53 -3.37 -28.73 9.04
C GLY A 53 -4.44 -28.60 7.95
N ARG A 54 -5.18 -29.67 7.66
CA ARG A 54 -6.36 -29.62 6.77
C ARG A 54 -7.58 -29.10 7.54
N ALA A 55 -8.65 -28.72 6.84
CA ALA A 55 -9.88 -28.29 7.50
C ALA A 55 -10.49 -29.42 8.34
N ASP A 56 -11.00 -29.08 9.52
CA ASP A 56 -11.66 -30.05 10.38
C ASP A 56 -12.88 -30.68 9.69
N ILE A 57 -13.19 -31.91 10.09
CA ILE A 57 -14.27 -32.71 9.54
C ILE A 57 -15.44 -32.71 10.51
N LEU A 58 -16.62 -32.39 9.98
CA LEU A 58 -17.89 -32.52 10.68
C LEU A 58 -18.54 -33.83 10.29
N LEU A 59 -18.96 -34.60 11.29
CA LEU A 59 -19.89 -35.69 11.11
C LEU A 59 -21.30 -35.14 11.24
N ILE A 60 -22.11 -35.29 10.19
CA ILE A 60 -23.48 -34.78 10.16
C ILE A 60 -24.43 -35.95 9.89
N LYS A 61 -25.38 -36.17 10.81
CA LYS A 61 -26.45 -37.15 10.64
C LYS A 61 -27.64 -36.45 9.98
N PHE A 62 -27.98 -36.85 8.76
CA PHE A 62 -29.12 -36.32 8.02
C PHE A 62 -30.34 -37.22 8.20
N ASP A 63 -31.54 -36.64 8.13
CA ASP A 63 -32.78 -37.41 8.24
C ASP A 63 -32.86 -38.50 7.16
N GLY A 64 -33.34 -39.68 7.56
CA GLY A 64 -33.42 -40.86 6.68
C GLY A 64 -32.06 -41.50 6.32
N ASN A 65 -30.95 -41.10 6.96
CA ASN A 65 -29.65 -41.73 6.79
C ASN A 65 -29.10 -42.23 8.14
N ASP A 66 -28.86 -43.54 8.25
CA ASP A 66 -28.32 -44.13 9.48
C ASP A 66 -26.82 -43.84 9.69
N ILE A 67 -26.11 -43.56 8.60
CA ILE A 67 -24.65 -43.34 8.62
C ILE A 67 -24.35 -41.83 8.50
N PRO A 68 -23.68 -41.22 9.48
CA PRO A 68 -23.26 -39.82 9.40
C PRO A 68 -22.37 -39.55 8.18
N LYS A 69 -22.61 -38.43 7.50
CA LYS A 69 -21.76 -37.97 6.40
C LYS A 69 -20.61 -37.12 6.92
N LYS A 70 -19.42 -37.38 6.39
CA LYS A 70 -18.22 -36.58 6.62
C LYS A 70 -18.23 -35.35 5.72
N LEU A 71 -18.18 -34.16 6.30
CA LEU A 71 -18.10 -32.89 5.58
C LEU A 71 -16.97 -32.05 6.13
N SER A 72 -16.08 -31.55 5.28
CA SER A 72 -15.08 -30.59 5.73
C SER A 72 -15.74 -29.23 6.00
N ILE A 73 -15.22 -28.48 6.98
CA ILE A 73 -15.68 -27.09 7.24
C ILE A 73 -15.56 -26.24 5.97
N GLY A 74 -14.54 -26.48 5.13
CA GLY A 74 -14.38 -25.84 3.83
C GLY A 74 -15.55 -26.03 2.85
N SER A 75 -16.34 -27.10 3.04
CA SER A 75 -17.51 -27.44 2.23
C SER A 75 -18.80 -26.78 2.72
N LEU A 76 -18.79 -26.10 3.87
CA LEU A 76 -19.92 -25.29 4.37
C LEU A 76 -20.07 -23.99 3.57
N LYS A 77 -20.33 -24.13 2.27
CA LYS A 77 -20.56 -23.00 1.37
C LYS A 77 -22.06 -22.71 1.31
N PRO A 78 -22.45 -21.43 1.11
CA PRO A 78 -23.86 -21.08 0.95
C PRO A 78 -24.55 -21.76 -0.25
N SER A 79 -23.78 -22.29 -1.21
CA SER A 79 -24.31 -23.09 -2.33
C SER A 79 -24.83 -24.48 -1.92
N PHE A 80 -24.39 -24.98 -0.76
CA PHE A 80 -24.71 -26.32 -0.25
C PHE A 80 -25.53 -26.26 1.04
N ILE A 81 -25.23 -25.30 1.91
CA ILE A 81 -25.90 -25.11 3.19
C ILE A 81 -26.87 -23.95 3.03
N THR A 82 -28.16 -24.24 3.18
CA THR A 82 -29.22 -23.22 3.08
C THR A 82 -29.54 -22.60 4.43
N TYR A 83 -29.30 -23.32 5.53
CA TYR A 83 -29.64 -22.88 6.89
C TYR A 83 -28.77 -23.59 7.94
N ILE A 84 -28.48 -22.90 9.05
CA ILE A 84 -27.86 -23.46 10.26
C ILE A 84 -28.58 -22.82 11.46
N ASP A 85 -29.10 -23.63 12.39
CA ASP A 85 -29.64 -23.11 13.64
C ASP A 85 -28.50 -22.83 14.61
N ILE A 86 -28.19 -21.54 14.82
CA ILE A 86 -27.10 -21.11 15.69
C ILE A 86 -27.69 -20.52 16.98
N PRO A 87 -27.39 -21.12 18.15
CA PRO A 87 -27.76 -20.58 19.45
C PRO A 87 -27.35 -19.12 19.61
N GLY A 88 -28.22 -18.29 20.18
CA GLY A 88 -28.01 -16.84 20.28
C GLY A 88 -26.69 -16.42 20.93
N ASN A 89 -26.17 -17.20 21.89
CA ASN A 89 -24.86 -16.97 22.49
C ASN A 89 -23.70 -17.17 21.51
N LEU A 90 -23.78 -18.17 20.62
CA LEU A 90 -22.79 -18.38 19.57
C LEU A 90 -22.89 -17.31 18.49
N VAL A 91 -24.11 -16.83 18.18
CA VAL A 91 -24.30 -15.71 17.25
C VAL A 91 -23.52 -14.48 17.72
N SER A 92 -23.70 -14.08 18.97
CA SER A 92 -22.95 -12.95 19.54
C SER A 92 -21.44 -13.20 19.54
N GLU A 93 -20.99 -14.41 19.84
CA GLU A 93 -19.56 -14.76 19.80
C GLU A 93 -18.98 -14.66 18.38
N ILE A 94 -19.74 -15.04 17.35
CA ILE A 94 -19.35 -14.90 15.93
C ILE A 94 -19.34 -13.44 15.53
N GLU A 95 -20.37 -12.66 15.91
CA GLU A 95 -20.46 -11.23 15.61
C GLU A 95 -19.28 -10.47 16.19
N THR A 96 -18.98 -10.64 17.48
CA THR A 96 -17.80 -10.05 18.14
C THR A 96 -16.51 -10.45 17.44
N PHE A 97 -16.33 -11.73 17.10
CA PHE A 97 -15.14 -12.17 16.36
C PHE A 97 -15.00 -11.49 14.99
N LEU A 98 -16.09 -11.33 14.25
CA LEU A 98 -16.07 -10.69 12.94
C LEU A 98 -15.79 -9.19 13.04
N GLU A 99 -16.29 -8.53 14.08
CA GLU A 99 -15.99 -7.12 14.38
C GLU A 99 -14.52 -6.94 14.75
N ASP A 100 -13.99 -7.74 15.68
CA ASP A 100 -12.58 -7.73 16.05
C ASP A 100 -11.66 -7.94 14.84
N LYS A 101 -12.03 -8.86 13.94
CA LYS A 101 -11.27 -9.10 12.70
C LYS A 101 -11.32 -7.93 11.74
N LYS A 102 -12.46 -7.26 11.61
CA LYS A 102 -12.56 -6.05 10.77
C LYS A 102 -11.72 -4.92 11.34
N GLU A 103 -11.77 -4.73 12.66
CA GLU A 103 -10.99 -3.73 13.37
C GLU A 103 -9.48 -4.01 13.24
N GLN A 104 -9.05 -5.25 13.48
CA GLN A 104 -7.67 -5.68 13.27
C GLN A 104 -7.21 -5.40 11.83
N GLN A 105 -8.00 -5.79 10.83
CA GLN A 105 -7.67 -5.53 9.43
C GLN A 105 -7.60 -4.04 9.10
N HIS A 106 -8.48 -3.23 9.71
CA HIS A 106 -8.46 -1.78 9.55
C HIS A 106 -7.19 -1.18 10.17
N GLN A 107 -6.85 -1.57 11.40
CA GLN A 107 -5.64 -1.12 12.09
C GLN A 107 -4.37 -1.49 11.32
N GLU A 108 -4.27 -2.73 10.82
CA GLU A 108 -3.14 -3.17 9.99
C GLU A 108 -3.01 -2.33 8.71
N ARG A 109 -4.14 -1.99 8.06
CA ARG A 109 -4.14 -1.10 6.88
C ARG A 109 -3.68 0.30 7.23
N VAL A 110 -4.20 0.88 8.32
CA VAL A 110 -3.81 2.22 8.78
C VAL A 110 -2.32 2.26 9.10
N GLN A 111 -1.79 1.29 9.87
CA GLN A 111 -0.36 1.20 10.19
C GLN A 111 0.51 1.07 8.94
N LYS A 112 0.10 0.23 7.98
CA LYS A 112 0.82 0.07 6.71
C LYS A 112 0.86 1.38 5.91
N THR A 113 -0.25 2.11 5.86
CA THR A 113 -0.32 3.41 5.18
C THR A 113 0.52 4.47 5.88
N LEU A 114 0.49 4.53 7.22
CA LEU A 114 1.30 5.47 7.99
C LEU A 114 2.80 5.25 7.72
N LYS A 115 3.27 4.00 7.80
CA LYS A 115 4.65 3.65 7.49
C LYS A 115 5.06 4.05 6.07
N ALA A 116 4.21 3.78 5.07
CA ALA A 116 4.48 4.16 3.69
C ALA A 116 4.58 5.69 3.51
N ASN A 117 3.74 6.46 4.21
CA ASN A 117 3.79 7.92 4.19
C ASN A 117 5.06 8.47 4.85
N GLU A 118 5.48 7.89 5.98
CA GLU A 118 6.75 8.27 6.65
C GLU A 118 7.95 8.04 5.73
N GLU A 119 8.02 6.89 5.05
CA GLU A 119 9.07 6.58 4.08
C GLU A 119 9.07 7.57 2.91
N LEU A 120 7.89 7.96 2.41
CA LEU A 120 7.74 8.96 1.35
C LEU A 120 8.23 10.34 1.79
N ILE A 121 7.82 10.80 2.99
CA ILE A 121 8.28 12.07 3.57
C ILE A 121 9.80 12.07 3.73
N GLY A 122 10.36 10.96 4.22
CA GLY A 122 11.81 10.80 4.34
C GLY A 122 12.54 10.90 3.00
N ARG A 123 11.98 10.30 1.94
CA ARG A 123 12.52 10.39 0.57
C ARG A 123 12.51 11.83 0.06
N MET A 124 11.39 12.53 0.22
CA MET A 124 11.24 13.93 -0.21
C MET A 124 12.23 14.86 0.49
N LYS A 125 12.43 14.70 1.82
CA LYS A 125 13.41 15.49 2.58
C LYS A 125 14.84 15.29 2.07
N ARG A 126 15.26 14.03 1.87
CA ARG A 126 16.60 13.72 1.33
C ARG A 126 16.81 14.29 -0.06
N GLU A 127 15.79 14.24 -0.92
CA GLU A 127 15.86 14.82 -2.26
C GLU A 127 15.99 16.35 -2.21
N GLN A 128 15.21 17.00 -1.33
CA GLN A 128 15.29 18.45 -1.12
C GLN A 128 16.66 18.87 -0.60
N GLU A 129 17.22 18.18 0.39
CA GLU A 129 18.55 18.43 0.93
C GLU A 129 19.63 18.22 -0.14
N ALA A 130 19.56 17.13 -0.91
CA ALA A 130 20.49 16.87 -2.01
C ALA A 130 20.41 17.97 -3.08
N ARG A 131 19.20 18.46 -3.38
CA ARG A 131 18.99 19.57 -4.33
C ARG A 131 19.57 20.89 -3.80
N GLN A 132 19.44 21.17 -2.51
CA GLN A 132 20.04 22.35 -1.88
C GLN A 132 21.56 22.28 -1.88
N LYS A 133 22.14 21.15 -1.46
CA LYS A 133 23.60 20.93 -1.50
C LYS A 133 24.15 21.06 -2.92
N ARG A 134 23.49 20.45 -3.91
CA ARG A 134 23.87 20.61 -5.31
C ARG A 134 23.80 22.07 -5.75
N ALA A 135 22.74 22.78 -5.38
CA ALA A 135 22.56 24.18 -5.74
C ALA A 135 23.67 25.08 -5.16
N GLU A 136 24.12 24.83 -3.94
CA GLU A 136 25.25 25.52 -3.32
C GLU A 136 26.55 25.21 -4.05
N GLN A 137 26.83 23.92 -4.29
CA GLN A 137 28.01 23.49 -5.05
C GLN A 137 28.10 24.16 -6.43
N VAL A 138 26.99 24.26 -7.16
CA VAL A 138 26.96 24.94 -8.47
C VAL A 138 27.33 26.42 -8.36
N LYS A 139 26.88 27.11 -7.30
CA LYS A 139 27.25 28.51 -7.07
C LYS A 139 28.74 28.65 -6.78
N ASP A 140 29.32 27.77 -5.98
CA ASP A 140 30.73 27.83 -5.64
C ASP A 140 31.63 27.51 -6.83
N ASN A 141 31.32 26.43 -7.57
CA ASN A 141 31.97 26.11 -8.85
C ASN A 141 31.91 27.30 -9.82
N HIS A 142 30.79 28.02 -9.83
CA HIS A 142 30.62 29.19 -10.71
C HIS A 142 31.49 30.38 -10.29
N LYS A 143 31.59 30.66 -8.99
CA LYS A 143 32.49 31.71 -8.46
C LYS A 143 33.94 31.41 -8.83
N GLU A 144 34.38 30.16 -8.64
CA GLU A 144 35.73 29.72 -8.99
C GLU A 144 36.00 29.89 -10.49
N PHE A 145 35.07 29.43 -11.32
CA PHE A 145 35.15 29.59 -12.77
C PHE A 145 35.27 31.07 -13.20
N LEU A 146 34.49 31.98 -12.62
CA LEU A 146 34.60 33.41 -12.94
C LEU A 146 35.93 34.01 -12.47
N LYS A 147 36.42 33.59 -11.28
CA LYS A 147 37.71 33.99 -10.75
C LYS A 147 38.85 33.57 -11.69
N GLU A 148 38.83 32.33 -12.19
CA GLU A 148 39.80 31.83 -13.19
C GLU A 148 39.80 32.66 -14.48
N LYS A 149 38.66 33.23 -14.85
CA LYS A 149 38.51 34.07 -16.05
C LYS A 149 38.78 35.56 -15.80
N GLY A 150 39.08 35.97 -14.57
CA GLY A 150 39.27 37.38 -14.21
C GLY A 150 37.97 38.20 -14.31
N ILE A 151 36.81 37.59 -14.08
CA ILE A 151 35.49 38.22 -14.17
C ILE A 151 34.90 38.38 -12.77
N SER A 152 34.33 39.56 -12.47
CA SER A 152 33.61 39.83 -11.22
C SER A 152 32.34 38.98 -11.08
N TYR A 153 32.09 38.46 -9.87
CA TYR A 153 30.88 37.67 -9.56
C TYR A 153 29.72 38.59 -9.17
N GLU A 154 28.73 38.71 -10.06
CA GLU A 154 27.54 39.56 -9.86
C GLU A 154 26.34 38.80 -9.25
N GLY A 155 26.52 37.54 -8.87
CA GLY A 155 25.46 36.67 -8.35
C GLY A 155 24.82 35.75 -9.38
N VAL A 156 23.79 35.02 -8.94
CA VAL A 156 23.01 34.10 -9.78
C VAL A 156 21.52 34.32 -9.56
N ASP A 157 20.72 34.08 -10.59
CA ASP A 157 19.26 34.08 -10.51
C ASP A 157 18.69 32.67 -10.75
N LYS A 158 17.53 32.39 -10.16
CA LYS A 158 16.68 31.31 -10.65
C LYS A 158 15.95 31.84 -11.89
N ASN A 159 15.86 31.05 -12.95
CA ASN A 159 15.27 31.48 -14.22
C ASN A 159 13.93 32.23 -14.00
N PRO A 160 13.85 33.53 -14.31
CA PRO A 160 12.64 34.32 -14.07
C PRO A 160 11.62 34.19 -15.22
N GLY A 161 11.99 33.57 -16.34
CA GLY A 161 11.20 33.58 -17.57
C GLY A 161 10.21 32.41 -17.71
N LYS A 162 9.06 32.68 -18.35
CA LYS A 162 8.05 31.66 -18.72
C LYS A 162 8.54 30.67 -19.81
N LYS A 163 9.58 31.03 -20.57
CA LYS A 163 10.12 30.19 -21.66
C LYS A 163 11.25 29.30 -21.14
N ILE A 164 11.15 28.01 -21.44
CA ILE A 164 12.17 27.01 -21.14
C ILE A 164 13.27 27.13 -22.20
N ARG A 165 14.51 27.40 -21.77
CA ARG A 165 15.72 27.34 -22.60
C ARG A 165 16.40 25.99 -22.40
N ILE A 166 16.68 25.30 -23.50
CA ILE A 166 17.40 24.04 -23.54
C ILE A 166 18.69 24.27 -24.34
N THR A 167 19.83 23.89 -23.79
CA THR A 167 21.15 24.06 -24.44
C THR A 167 22.16 23.02 -23.93
N HIS A 168 23.40 23.10 -24.37
CA HIS A 168 24.51 22.29 -23.86
C HIS A 168 25.60 23.20 -23.31
N CYS A 169 26.24 22.76 -22.22
CA CYS A 169 27.40 23.45 -21.68
C CYS A 169 28.54 23.44 -22.69
N TRP A 170 29.08 24.59 -23.06
CA TRP A 170 30.18 24.63 -24.04
C TRP A 170 31.46 23.98 -23.52
N ARG A 171 31.69 23.95 -22.18
CA ARG A 171 32.87 23.37 -21.53
C ARG A 171 32.80 21.85 -21.44
N CYS A 172 31.78 21.31 -20.78
CA CYS A 172 31.66 19.85 -20.53
C CYS A 172 30.62 19.14 -21.41
N LYS A 173 29.95 19.86 -22.32
CA LYS A 173 28.93 19.34 -23.25
C LYS A 173 27.68 18.73 -22.59
N ARG A 174 27.55 18.81 -21.26
CA ARG A 174 26.35 18.36 -20.53
C ARG A 174 25.11 19.15 -20.97
N HIS A 175 23.99 18.45 -21.06
CA HIS A 175 22.68 19.04 -21.33
C HIS A 175 22.23 19.97 -20.19
N LEU A 176 21.68 21.13 -20.55
CA LEU A 176 21.22 22.18 -19.62
C LEU A 176 19.77 22.57 -19.93
N ASP A 177 18.97 22.69 -18.88
CA ASP A 177 17.59 23.18 -18.94
C ASP A 177 17.39 24.29 -17.92
N SER A 178 16.94 25.46 -18.37
CA SER A 178 16.66 26.60 -17.49
C SER A 178 15.66 26.35 -16.33
N ARG A 179 14.87 25.26 -16.33
CA ARG A 179 13.99 24.87 -15.22
C ARG A 179 14.75 24.39 -13.97
N GLY A 180 15.89 23.73 -14.19
CA GLY A 180 16.66 23.06 -13.14
C GLY A 180 17.91 23.81 -12.69
N PHE A 181 18.33 24.82 -13.45
CA PHE A 181 19.65 25.43 -13.34
C PHE A 181 19.57 26.94 -13.09
N PHE A 182 20.64 27.50 -12.53
CA PHE A 182 20.78 28.93 -12.29
C PHE A 182 21.15 29.69 -13.56
N ILE A 183 20.88 30.98 -13.57
CA ILE A 183 21.29 31.93 -14.61
C ILE A 183 22.37 32.85 -14.04
N CYS A 184 23.44 33.05 -14.80
CA CYS A 184 24.53 33.97 -14.44
C CYS A 184 24.06 35.41 -14.62
N LYS A 185 24.12 36.25 -13.57
CA LYS A 185 23.73 37.67 -13.66
C LYS A 185 24.63 38.48 -14.59
N THR A 186 25.88 38.06 -14.79
CA THR A 186 26.85 38.75 -15.63
C THR A 186 26.56 38.60 -17.13
N CYS A 187 26.21 37.39 -17.60
CA CYS A 187 26.01 37.12 -19.04
C CYS A 187 24.60 36.66 -19.45
N GLY A 188 23.73 36.31 -18.51
CA GLY A 188 22.36 35.83 -18.77
C GLY A 188 22.25 34.38 -19.24
N TRP A 189 23.36 33.64 -19.30
CA TRP A 189 23.40 32.22 -19.70
C TRP A 189 23.12 31.29 -18.52
N ILE A 190 22.67 30.07 -18.84
CA ILE A 190 22.50 28.99 -17.85
C ILE A 190 23.87 28.56 -17.32
N ILE A 191 23.96 28.42 -16.00
CA ILE A 191 25.16 27.94 -15.29
C ILE A 191 25.11 26.42 -15.27
N CYS A 192 26.17 25.78 -15.79
CA CYS A 192 26.33 24.34 -15.73
C CYS A 192 26.77 23.87 -14.33
N ASP A 193 26.55 22.59 -14.00
CA ASP A 193 27.08 22.00 -12.76
C ASP A 193 28.61 22.11 -12.63
N CYS A 194 29.36 22.23 -13.74
CA CYS A 194 30.80 22.45 -13.73
C CYS A 194 31.19 23.92 -13.48
N GLY A 195 30.24 24.78 -13.13
CA GLY A 195 30.44 26.22 -12.89
C GLY A 195 30.50 27.09 -14.15
N ALA A 196 30.71 26.49 -15.33
CA ALA A 196 30.80 27.25 -16.57
C ALA A 196 29.46 27.88 -16.99
N CYS A 197 29.52 29.11 -17.51
CA CYS A 197 28.42 29.82 -18.18
C CYS A 197 28.96 30.51 -19.45
N GLY A 198 28.20 31.41 -20.08
CA GLY A 198 28.65 32.15 -21.27
C GLY A 198 29.85 33.10 -21.04
N CYS A 199 30.18 33.44 -19.79
CA CYS A 199 31.37 34.21 -19.45
C CYS A 199 32.64 33.43 -19.84
N GLY A 200 33.37 33.90 -20.85
CA GLY A 200 34.59 33.24 -21.35
C GLY A 200 34.38 32.28 -22.52
N TYR A 201 33.21 32.32 -23.18
CA TYR A 201 33.02 31.67 -24.48
C TYR A 201 33.43 32.64 -25.60
N ASP A 202 34.50 32.31 -26.33
CA ASP A 202 35.09 33.20 -27.36
C ASP A 202 34.31 33.21 -28.69
N GLY A 203 33.26 32.38 -28.81
CA GLY A 203 32.53 32.11 -30.06
C GLY A 203 31.59 33.20 -30.58
N GLY A 204 31.77 34.47 -30.19
CA GLY A 204 31.19 35.60 -30.93
C GLY A 204 30.19 36.46 -30.16
N ARG A 205 30.61 37.72 -29.98
CA ARG A 205 29.90 38.91 -29.46
C ARG A 205 29.68 38.95 -27.95
N ARG A 206 30.31 39.97 -27.32
CA ARG A 206 30.02 40.51 -25.98
C ARG A 206 28.61 41.15 -25.89
N GLY A 207 27.59 40.51 -26.44
CA GLY A 207 26.21 40.96 -26.41
C GLY A 207 25.44 40.21 -25.33
N LYS A 208 24.77 40.94 -24.43
CA LYS A 208 23.83 40.36 -23.46
C LYS A 208 22.86 39.43 -24.20
N ALA A 209 22.69 38.20 -23.72
CA ALA A 209 21.63 37.33 -24.22
C ALA A 209 20.29 37.90 -23.73
N TYR A 210 19.55 38.54 -24.64
CA TYR A 210 18.20 39.07 -24.40
C TYR A 210 17.15 37.96 -24.44
#